data_AF-A0A9W8JZ64-F1
#
_entry.id   AF-A0A9W8JZ64-F1
#
_cell.length_a   1.000
_cell.length_b   1.000
_cell.length_c   1.000
_cell.angle_alpha   90.00
_cell.angle_beta   90.00
_cell.angle_gamma   90.00
#
_symmetry.space_group_name_H-M   'P 1'
#
loop_
_entity.id
_entity.type
_entity.pdbx_description
1 polymer ?
#
loop_
_entity_poly.entity_id
_entity_poly.type
_entity_poly.pdbx_seq_one_letter_code
_entity_poly.pdbx_strand_id
1 'polypeptide(L)'
;MSLPSTSRSSTGGDARWNSAEKLFQERQAAAFRDRVQGKRQENRTQTPTGGDQDDVANSTSSGAVQWARSLVQERFGQDSQDMAMEYRGPEGENVTNNPGMRQEVIEEEEDDQANEGDDELEENPDDLVTVDTLSRTFERFERSLVKIVSKGFEKIATNVSQTLQGRVDEAPRPEVPVVLRPPTTRVGPKLTGFPARRAPDVNEKQRLIREHLTRLCGDGGASFATQEQASAYDAALRTGNAIPSCTAEEFRVCIDGNPKCAFNVSSARIFARSFAEFHHLDLSHSELQDIHNRVLTMFKTLKRTRKAGRLSEDARMRAKRAKRRYSRKYKLFGRRLEACLLHPGLLKHQRMISALGIDGMSSDESDYEEVRDNVPVRTRAPRYYVLRPKWRNPSLSAWLQTFDSVYSINRRIKMKRRGAYPRLRYDNTASVRKSSNPSFVTELPINAYEGDWLNARIDVDFTVKPTAEEYSFTHDDDIVRYIHDQVVNPEHGL
;
A
#
# COMPACT_ATOMS: atom_id res chain seq x y z
N MET A 1 6.39 59.96 -33.40
CA MET A 1 5.08 59.27 -33.37
C MET A 1 5.07 58.38 -32.14
N SER A 2 4.42 58.83 -31.08
CA SER A 2 4.43 58.21 -29.75
C SER A 2 3.21 57.28 -29.62
N LEU A 3 3.44 56.03 -29.22
CA LEU A 3 2.37 55.06 -28.94
C LEU A 3 1.82 55.26 -27.51
N PRO A 4 0.51 55.07 -27.28
CA PRO A 4 -0.09 55.26 -25.97
C PRO A 4 0.10 54.01 -25.09
N SER A 5 0.53 54.22 -23.84
CA SER A 5 0.48 53.20 -22.80
C SER A 5 -0.91 53.17 -22.16
N THR A 6 -1.53 52.00 -22.13
CA THR A 6 -2.76 51.75 -21.36
C THR A 6 -2.43 50.97 -20.11
N SER A 7 -2.42 51.65 -18.97
CA SER A 7 -2.45 51.04 -17.64
C SER A 7 -3.90 50.64 -17.32
N ARG A 8 -4.16 49.35 -17.15
CA ARG A 8 -5.41 48.83 -16.57
C ARG A 8 -5.20 48.61 -15.08
N SER A 9 -5.87 49.41 -14.26
CA SER A 9 -5.97 49.19 -12.81
C SER A 9 -6.93 48.03 -12.51
N SER A 10 -6.37 46.95 -11.96
CA SER A 10 -7.10 45.76 -11.49
C SER A 10 -7.21 45.78 -9.97
N THR A 11 -8.17 46.54 -9.43
CA THR A 11 -8.42 46.60 -7.96
C THR A 11 -9.87 46.28 -7.58
N GLY A 12 -10.70 45.77 -8.51
CA GLY A 12 -12.13 45.52 -8.27
C GLY A 12 -12.53 44.08 -7.88
N GLY A 13 -11.61 43.11 -7.92
CA GLY A 13 -11.93 41.68 -7.78
C GLY A 13 -12.06 41.17 -6.34
N ASP A 14 -11.24 41.66 -5.43
CA ASP A 14 -11.03 41.00 -4.12
C ASP A 14 -12.15 41.25 -3.09
N ALA A 15 -12.82 42.40 -3.15
CA ALA A 15 -13.86 42.75 -2.17
C ALA A 15 -15.12 41.88 -2.28
N ARG A 16 -15.44 41.38 -3.49
CA ARG A 16 -16.66 40.60 -3.74
C ARG A 16 -16.56 39.15 -3.24
N TRP A 17 -15.34 38.59 -3.18
CA TRP A 17 -15.10 37.22 -2.74
C TRP A 17 -14.99 37.08 -1.22
N ASN A 18 -14.42 38.07 -0.53
CA ASN A 18 -14.40 38.08 0.95
C ASN A 18 -15.82 38.09 1.55
N SER A 19 -16.79 38.70 0.86
CA SER A 19 -18.20 38.69 1.26
C SER A 19 -18.85 37.31 1.08
N ALA A 20 -18.56 36.62 -0.02
CA ALA A 20 -19.05 35.26 -0.27
C ALA A 20 -18.47 34.24 0.71
N GLU A 21 -17.20 34.40 1.11
CA GLU A 21 -16.54 33.52 2.07
C GLU A 21 -17.11 33.69 3.50
N LYS A 22 -17.45 34.92 3.90
CA LYS A 22 -18.13 35.18 5.17
C LYS A 22 -19.53 34.53 5.22
N LEU A 23 -20.33 34.67 4.16
CA LEU A 23 -21.64 34.02 4.04
C LEU A 23 -21.55 32.49 4.07
N PHE A 24 -20.47 31.93 3.53
CA PHE A 24 -20.22 30.49 3.55
C PHE A 24 -19.89 29.98 4.96
N GLN A 25 -19.05 30.69 5.71
CA GLN A 25 -18.74 30.35 7.10
C GLN A 25 -19.99 30.43 7.99
N GLU A 26 -20.85 31.43 7.78
CA GLU A 26 -22.13 31.54 8.49
C GLU A 26 -23.08 30.39 8.18
N ARG A 27 -23.18 29.96 6.91
CA ARG A 27 -23.99 28.80 6.51
C ARG A 27 -23.48 27.48 7.10
N GLN A 28 -22.16 27.28 7.17
CA GLN A 28 -21.60 26.09 7.82
C GLN A 28 -21.87 26.08 9.34
N ALA A 29 -21.75 27.24 9.99
CA ALA A 29 -22.06 27.37 11.42
C ALA A 29 -23.55 27.17 11.73
N ALA A 30 -24.45 27.53 10.80
CA ALA A 30 -25.89 27.27 10.90
C ALA A 30 -26.21 25.77 10.73
N ALA A 31 -25.70 25.14 9.68
CA ALA A 31 -25.92 23.70 9.43
C ALA A 31 -25.36 22.80 10.56
N PHE A 32 -24.27 23.23 11.20
CA PHE A 32 -23.74 22.54 12.38
C PHE A 32 -24.68 22.66 13.58
N ARG A 33 -25.29 23.84 13.81
CA ARG A 33 -26.28 24.05 14.88
C ARG A 33 -27.53 23.19 14.68
N ASP A 34 -28.05 23.13 13.45
CA ASP A 34 -29.22 22.31 13.13
C ASP A 34 -28.94 20.81 13.29
N ARG A 35 -27.74 20.35 12.93
CA ARG A 35 -27.34 18.95 13.11
C ARG A 35 -27.15 18.57 14.59
N VAL A 36 -26.77 19.51 15.44
CA VAL A 36 -26.69 19.31 16.90
C VAL A 36 -28.09 19.28 17.52
N GLN A 37 -29.04 20.06 17.01
CA GLN A 37 -30.42 20.08 17.50
C GLN A 37 -31.29 18.91 16.98
N GLY A 38 -31.11 18.49 15.72
CA GLY A 38 -31.87 17.39 15.10
C GLY A 38 -31.59 16.01 15.73
N LYS A 39 -30.36 15.78 16.20
CA LYS A 39 -30.00 14.54 16.93
C LYS A 39 -30.73 14.36 18.27
N ARG A 40 -31.44 15.39 18.76
CA ARG A 40 -32.20 15.32 20.01
C ARG A 40 -33.66 14.86 19.80
N GLN A 41 -34.17 14.85 18.56
CA GLN A 41 -35.57 14.47 18.28
C GLN A 41 -35.75 13.09 17.62
N GLU A 42 -34.72 12.50 17.01
CA GLU A 42 -34.86 11.22 16.27
C GLU A 42 -34.89 9.94 17.14
N ASN A 43 -34.87 10.04 18.47
CA ASN A 43 -34.98 8.88 19.37
C ASN A 43 -36.42 8.54 19.80
N ARG A 44 -37.44 9.07 19.12
CA ARG A 44 -38.84 8.73 19.40
C ARG A 44 -39.53 8.36 18.09
N THR A 45 -40.08 7.15 18.06
CA THR A 45 -40.94 6.54 17.03
C THR A 45 -40.26 5.98 15.78
N GLN A 46 -40.20 4.64 15.70
CA GLN A 46 -40.64 3.86 14.54
C GLN A 46 -40.73 2.36 14.88
N THR A 47 -41.94 1.81 14.75
CA THR A 47 -42.28 0.37 14.71
C THR A 47 -42.47 -0.05 13.26
N PRO A 48 -42.07 -1.26 12.82
CA PRO A 48 -42.27 -1.69 11.44
C PRO A 48 -43.50 -2.60 11.27
N THR A 49 -44.29 -2.32 10.24
CA THR A 49 -45.29 -3.23 9.66
C THR A 49 -44.73 -3.84 8.38
N GLY A 50 -44.88 -5.16 8.25
CA GLY A 50 -44.41 -5.96 7.11
C GLY A 50 -45.34 -5.93 5.89
N GLY A 51 -44.86 -6.60 4.83
CA GLY A 51 -45.62 -6.88 3.62
C GLY A 51 -44.78 -7.66 2.60
N ASP A 52 -45.23 -8.88 2.32
CA ASP A 52 -44.76 -9.85 1.32
C ASP A 52 -44.99 -9.37 -0.13
N GLN A 53 -44.19 -9.88 -1.10
CA GLN A 53 -44.68 -10.73 -2.21
C GLN A 53 -43.61 -11.03 -3.29
N ASP A 54 -43.81 -12.22 -3.87
CA ASP A 54 -42.97 -13.00 -4.77
C ASP A 54 -43.01 -12.63 -6.27
N ASP A 55 -42.16 -13.34 -7.01
CA ASP A 55 -42.21 -13.71 -8.43
C ASP A 55 -41.64 -12.75 -9.51
N VAL A 56 -40.62 -13.24 -10.22
CA VAL A 56 -40.66 -13.61 -11.66
C VAL A 56 -39.26 -14.05 -12.13
N ALA A 57 -39.20 -15.23 -12.75
CA ALA A 57 -38.01 -15.83 -13.35
C ALA A 57 -37.96 -15.67 -14.90
N ASN A 58 -36.76 -15.93 -15.41
CA ASN A 58 -36.35 -16.24 -16.80
C ASN A 58 -36.01 -15.09 -17.78
N SER A 59 -34.70 -14.86 -17.96
CA SER A 59 -34.13 -14.41 -19.23
C SER A 59 -32.65 -14.81 -19.40
N THR A 60 -32.42 -15.64 -20.43
CA THR A 60 -31.25 -15.80 -21.33
C THR A 60 -29.80 -15.72 -20.81
N SER A 61 -29.08 -16.85 -20.94
CA SER A 61 -27.71 -17.10 -20.45
C SER A 61 -26.56 -16.40 -21.20
N SER A 62 -26.82 -15.71 -22.32
CA SER A 62 -25.79 -14.95 -23.05
C SER A 62 -25.66 -13.50 -22.56
N GLY A 63 -26.79 -12.90 -22.18
CA GLY A 63 -26.83 -11.57 -21.55
C GLY A 63 -26.29 -11.58 -20.14
N ALA A 64 -26.48 -12.66 -19.38
CA ALA A 64 -26.01 -12.80 -18.00
C ALA A 64 -24.48 -12.66 -17.86
N VAL A 65 -23.69 -13.10 -18.85
CA VAL A 65 -22.21 -12.98 -18.81
C VAL A 65 -21.75 -11.56 -19.14
N GLN A 66 -22.42 -10.87 -20.06
CA GLN A 66 -22.12 -9.46 -20.36
C GLN A 66 -22.65 -8.51 -19.28
N TRP A 67 -23.83 -8.79 -18.72
CA TRP A 67 -24.42 -8.08 -17.59
C TRP A 67 -23.63 -8.29 -16.31
N ALA A 68 -23.19 -9.51 -15.98
CA ALA A 68 -22.30 -9.76 -14.84
C ALA A 68 -20.95 -9.05 -15.00
N ARG A 69 -20.41 -8.94 -16.23
CA ARG A 69 -19.22 -8.11 -16.50
C ARG A 69 -19.50 -6.62 -16.29
N SER A 70 -20.66 -6.10 -16.69
CA SER A 70 -21.03 -4.70 -16.50
C SER A 70 -21.32 -4.37 -15.02
N LEU A 71 -22.05 -5.23 -14.31
CA LEU A 71 -22.44 -5.05 -12.91
C LEU A 71 -21.25 -5.15 -11.94
N VAL A 72 -20.28 -6.04 -12.24
CA VAL A 72 -19.00 -6.10 -11.51
C VAL A 72 -18.11 -4.89 -11.83
N GLN A 73 -18.34 -4.20 -12.94
CA GLN A 73 -17.58 -3.00 -13.29
C GLN A 73 -18.19 -1.71 -12.71
N GLU A 74 -19.51 -1.68 -12.50
CA GLU A 74 -20.27 -0.52 -12.01
C GLU A 74 -20.36 -0.48 -10.46
N ARG A 75 -20.39 -1.64 -9.77
CA ARG A 75 -20.64 -1.70 -8.31
C ARG A 75 -19.40 -1.56 -7.40
N PHE A 76 -18.19 -1.53 -7.95
CA PHE A 76 -16.94 -1.51 -7.16
C PHE A 76 -16.10 -0.21 -7.33
N GLY A 77 -16.77 0.88 -7.72
CA GLY A 77 -16.14 2.06 -8.31
C GLY A 77 -15.48 3.12 -7.42
N GLN A 78 -15.41 3.01 -6.07
CA GLN A 78 -15.00 4.20 -5.27
C GLN A 78 -13.85 4.10 -4.25
N ASP A 79 -13.43 2.95 -3.70
CA ASP A 79 -12.56 2.99 -2.48
C ASP A 79 -11.22 2.23 -2.51
N SER A 80 -10.62 1.93 -3.67
CA SER A 80 -9.45 1.04 -3.71
C SER A 80 -8.05 1.68 -3.89
N GLN A 81 -7.87 3.00 -3.75
CA GLN A 81 -6.56 3.63 -4.05
C GLN A 81 -5.73 4.16 -2.89
N ASP A 82 -6.23 4.19 -1.65
CA ASP A 82 -5.40 4.57 -0.49
C ASP A 82 -4.88 3.38 0.36
N MET A 83 -5.33 2.14 0.12
CA MET A 83 -4.95 0.98 0.95
C MET A 83 -3.65 0.26 0.57
N ALA A 84 -3.01 0.57 -0.56
CA ALA A 84 -1.91 -0.26 -1.04
C ALA A 84 -0.53 0.03 -0.39
N MET A 85 -0.35 1.06 0.44
CA MET A 85 1.01 1.45 0.90
C MET A 85 1.11 2.03 2.31
N GLU A 86 0.52 1.36 3.29
CA GLU A 86 0.94 1.46 4.68
C GLU A 86 1.60 0.14 5.12
N TYR A 87 2.63 -0.30 4.39
CA TYR A 87 3.55 -1.32 4.90
C TYR A 87 4.54 -0.62 5.82
N ARG A 88 4.20 -0.50 7.12
CA ARG A 88 5.21 -0.31 8.17
C ARG A 88 6.04 -1.60 8.18
N GLY A 89 7.25 -1.55 7.64
CA GLY A 89 8.25 -2.55 7.99
C GLY A 89 8.50 -2.52 9.49
N PRO A 90 8.97 -3.61 10.11
CA PRO A 90 9.39 -3.57 11.51
C PRO A 90 10.45 -2.48 11.65
N GLU A 91 10.15 -1.47 12.47
CA GLU A 91 11.10 -0.43 12.83
C GLU A 91 12.25 -1.12 13.57
N GLY A 92 13.45 -1.05 13.00
CA GLY A 92 14.66 -1.47 13.65
C GLY A 92 14.90 -0.60 14.88
N GLU A 93 15.28 -1.25 15.96
CA GLU A 93 15.58 -0.67 17.26
C GLU A 93 16.59 0.50 17.15
N ASN A 94 16.30 1.55 17.91
CA ASN A 94 17.15 2.71 18.13
C ASN A 94 18.53 2.28 18.62
N VAL A 95 19.56 2.47 17.80
CA VAL A 95 20.93 2.62 18.29
C VAL A 95 21.07 4.07 18.73
N THR A 96 21.17 4.27 20.04
CA THR A 96 21.35 5.57 20.67
C THR A 96 22.67 6.22 20.25
N ASN A 97 22.57 7.51 19.92
CA ASN A 97 23.66 8.44 19.64
C ASN A 97 24.76 8.40 20.71
N ASN A 98 26.01 8.40 20.25
CA ASN A 98 27.18 8.81 21.03
C ASN A 98 27.77 10.04 20.31
N PRO A 99 27.87 11.23 20.94
CA PRO A 99 28.43 12.40 20.29
C PRO A 99 29.91 12.53 20.62
N GLY A 100 30.75 12.61 19.59
CA GLY A 100 32.13 13.04 19.75
C GLY A 100 33.07 12.40 18.76
N MET A 101 33.15 12.97 17.55
CA MET A 101 34.46 13.15 16.94
C MET A 101 34.45 14.31 15.96
N ARG A 102 35.60 15.00 16.02
CA ARG A 102 35.97 16.27 15.40
C ARG A 102 35.99 16.19 13.88
N GLN A 103 35.81 17.37 13.29
CA GLN A 103 36.13 17.71 11.91
C GLN A 103 37.55 17.27 11.53
N GLU A 104 37.66 16.51 10.46
CA GLU A 104 38.79 16.63 9.55
C GLU A 104 38.25 16.94 8.16
N VAL A 105 38.77 18.03 7.63
CA VAL A 105 38.63 18.52 6.27
C VAL A 105 39.40 17.55 5.39
N ILE A 106 38.72 16.95 4.41
CA ILE A 106 39.39 16.31 3.28
C ILE A 106 38.90 17.05 2.05
N GLU A 107 39.77 17.93 1.56
CA GLU A 107 39.76 18.42 0.19
C GLU A 107 40.13 17.22 -0.70
N GLU A 108 39.22 16.78 -1.57
CA GLU A 108 39.57 15.88 -2.67
C GLU A 108 39.75 16.75 -3.92
N GLU A 109 41.02 17.00 -4.21
CA GLU A 109 41.50 17.47 -5.50
C GLU A 109 41.27 16.39 -6.57
N GLU A 110 40.82 16.83 -7.74
CA GLU A 110 40.82 16.08 -8.98
C GLU A 110 42.27 15.83 -9.40
N ASP A 111 42.63 14.59 -9.74
CA ASP A 111 43.73 14.35 -10.66
C ASP A 111 43.52 13.05 -11.45
N ASP A 112 43.31 13.25 -12.75
CA ASP A 112 43.47 12.25 -13.81
C ASP A 112 44.95 11.90 -13.94
N GLN A 113 45.32 10.63 -13.75
CA GLN A 113 46.51 10.08 -14.40
C GLN A 113 46.45 8.57 -14.55
N ALA A 114 46.51 8.15 -15.81
CA ALA A 114 46.75 6.79 -16.23
C ALA A 114 48.13 6.32 -15.76
N ASN A 115 48.22 5.11 -15.21
CA ASN A 115 49.47 4.38 -15.18
C ASN A 115 49.23 2.88 -15.39
N GLU A 116 49.84 2.38 -16.46
CA GLU A 116 50.04 0.97 -16.75
C GLU A 116 51.12 0.43 -15.79
N GLY A 117 50.87 -0.72 -15.18
CA GLY A 117 51.82 -1.38 -14.28
C GLY A 117 51.39 -2.80 -14.00
N ASP A 118 51.94 -3.73 -14.78
CA ASP A 118 52.05 -5.15 -14.42
C ASP A 118 52.84 -5.27 -13.12
N ASP A 119 52.20 -5.71 -12.03
CA ASP A 119 52.88 -6.16 -10.83
C ASP A 119 52.50 -7.62 -10.54
N GLU A 120 53.52 -8.46 -10.61
CA GLU A 120 53.52 -9.86 -10.28
C GLU A 120 53.13 -10.06 -8.80
N LEU A 121 52.05 -10.81 -8.57
CA LEU A 121 51.65 -11.24 -7.23
C LEU A 121 52.59 -12.36 -6.76
N GLU A 122 53.59 -11.98 -5.97
CA GLU A 122 54.42 -12.89 -5.18
C GLU A 122 53.57 -13.46 -4.02
N GLU A 123 53.03 -14.66 -4.20
CA GLU A 123 52.31 -15.40 -3.16
C GLU A 123 53.29 -15.79 -2.05
N ASN A 124 53.12 -15.19 -0.86
CA ASN A 124 53.88 -15.52 0.34
C ASN A 124 53.15 -16.66 1.10
N PRO A 125 53.68 -17.90 1.13
CA PRO A 125 52.91 -19.07 1.57
C PRO A 125 52.96 -19.39 3.08
N ASP A 126 53.45 -18.48 3.94
CA ASP A 126 53.74 -18.80 5.34
C ASP A 126 52.79 -18.21 6.41
N ASP A 127 51.70 -17.54 6.05
CA ASP A 127 50.68 -17.09 7.02
C ASP A 127 49.60 -18.17 7.29
N LEU A 128 50.06 -19.35 7.72
CA LEU A 128 49.22 -20.40 8.28
C LEU A 128 48.80 -20.03 9.71
N VAL A 129 47.63 -19.40 9.82
CA VAL A 129 46.92 -19.22 11.10
C VAL A 129 46.72 -20.59 11.74
N THR A 130 47.53 -20.90 12.76
CA THR A 130 47.46 -22.19 13.47
C THR A 130 46.10 -22.35 14.12
N VAL A 131 45.50 -23.55 14.01
CA VAL A 131 44.20 -23.92 14.59
C VAL A 131 44.09 -23.56 16.08
N ASP A 132 45.23 -23.52 16.79
CA ASP A 132 45.32 -23.17 18.20
C ASP A 132 45.00 -21.68 18.49
N THR A 133 45.30 -20.77 17.55
CA THR A 133 44.91 -19.35 17.67
C THR A 133 43.42 -19.13 17.45
N LEU A 134 42.79 -19.93 16.60
CA LEU A 134 41.34 -19.92 16.41
C LEU A 134 40.59 -20.48 17.63
N SER A 135 41.07 -21.54 18.27
CA SER A 135 40.48 -22.06 19.51
C SER A 135 40.49 -21.03 20.65
N ARG A 136 41.61 -20.31 20.84
CA ARG A 136 41.73 -19.31 21.91
C ARG A 136 40.87 -18.06 21.69
N THR A 137 40.65 -17.67 20.44
CA THR A 137 39.74 -16.56 20.11
C THR A 137 38.29 -16.97 20.30
N PHE A 138 37.94 -18.23 19.98
CA PHE A 138 36.61 -18.77 20.19
C PHE A 138 36.23 -18.87 21.67
N GLU A 139 37.13 -19.37 22.54
CA GLU A 139 36.86 -19.42 23.99
C GLU A 139 36.64 -18.04 24.62
N ARG A 140 37.36 -17.01 24.15
CA ARG A 140 37.15 -15.62 24.61
C ARG A 140 35.78 -15.10 24.18
N PHE A 141 35.35 -15.45 22.97
CA PHE A 141 34.05 -15.08 22.46
C PHE A 141 32.92 -15.73 23.27
N GLU A 142 33.00 -17.04 23.55
CA GLU A 142 31.99 -17.75 24.36
C GLU A 142 31.85 -17.16 25.77
N ARG A 143 32.97 -16.90 26.46
CA ARG A 143 32.93 -16.28 27.79
C ARG A 143 32.34 -14.86 27.77
N SER A 144 32.57 -14.11 26.69
CA SER A 144 31.99 -12.78 26.50
C SER A 144 30.48 -12.87 26.28
N LEU A 145 30.04 -13.81 25.45
CA LEU A 145 28.63 -14.00 25.10
C LEU A 145 27.79 -14.45 26.30
N VAL A 146 28.30 -15.39 27.10
CA VAL A 146 27.66 -15.80 28.36
C VAL A 146 27.51 -14.62 29.32
N LYS A 147 28.55 -13.78 29.48
CA LYS A 147 28.47 -12.59 30.35
C LYS A 147 27.42 -11.58 29.89
N ILE A 148 27.28 -11.36 28.58
CA ILE A 148 26.27 -10.44 28.01
C ILE A 148 24.86 -10.98 28.26
N VAL A 149 24.65 -12.28 28.02
CA VAL A 149 23.36 -12.94 28.22
C VAL A 149 22.95 -12.92 29.70
N SER A 150 23.85 -13.25 30.62
CA SER A 150 23.57 -13.23 32.06
C SER A 150 23.18 -11.84 32.56
N LYS A 151 23.90 -10.78 32.13
CA LYS A 151 23.54 -9.38 32.46
C LYS A 151 22.17 -8.99 31.90
N GLY A 152 21.80 -9.50 30.73
CA GLY A 152 20.48 -9.29 30.15
C GLY A 152 19.37 -9.88 31.02
N PHE A 153 19.55 -11.12 31.49
CA PHE A 153 18.57 -11.79 32.36
C PHE A 153 18.42 -11.11 33.73
N GLU A 154 19.52 -10.66 34.36
CA GLU A 154 19.46 -9.91 35.61
C GLU A 154 18.67 -8.60 35.47
N LYS A 155 18.84 -7.89 34.34
CA LYS A 155 18.10 -6.65 34.06
C LYS A 155 16.60 -6.89 33.82
N ILE A 156 16.24 -8.02 33.20
CA ILE A 156 14.84 -8.40 33.01
C ILE A 156 14.23 -8.82 34.36
N ALA A 157 14.93 -9.62 35.17
CA ALA A 157 14.46 -10.07 36.47
C ALA A 157 14.21 -8.89 37.43
N THR A 158 15.09 -7.90 37.43
CA THR A 158 14.93 -6.67 38.23
C THR A 158 13.75 -5.81 37.75
N ASN A 159 13.58 -5.63 36.44
CA ASN A 159 12.43 -4.90 35.89
C ASN A 159 11.09 -5.59 36.19
N VAL A 160 11.02 -6.92 36.07
CA VAL A 160 9.81 -7.69 36.39
C VAL A 160 9.50 -7.58 37.88
N SER A 161 10.52 -7.68 38.75
CA SER A 161 10.34 -7.56 40.20
C SER A 161 9.84 -6.16 40.61
N GLN A 162 10.40 -5.09 40.02
CA GLN A 162 9.93 -3.72 40.25
C GLN A 162 8.49 -3.50 39.74
N THR A 163 8.14 -4.08 38.60
CA THR A 163 6.79 -3.96 38.04
C THR A 163 5.75 -4.72 38.87
N LEU A 164 6.12 -5.85 39.45
CA LEU A 164 5.25 -6.63 40.32
C LEU A 164 5.08 -5.98 41.70
N GLN A 165 6.14 -5.40 42.28
CA GLN A 165 6.07 -4.69 43.56
C GLN A 165 5.24 -3.40 43.46
N GLY A 166 5.22 -2.72 42.31
CA GLY A 166 4.38 -1.53 42.09
C GLY A 166 2.88 -1.80 41.96
N ARG A 167 2.44 -3.07 41.89
CA ARG A 167 1.02 -3.43 41.67
C ARG A 167 0.28 -3.90 42.92
N VAL A 168 0.96 -4.08 44.06
CA VAL A 168 0.33 -4.67 45.26
C VAL A 168 -0.45 -3.63 46.09
N ASP A 169 -0.24 -2.33 45.88
CA ASP A 169 -0.88 -1.27 46.69
C ASP A 169 -2.02 -0.50 45.98
N GLU A 170 -2.53 -1.00 44.83
CA GLU A 170 -3.63 -0.33 44.12
C GLU A 170 -4.98 -0.69 44.74
N ALA A 171 -5.51 0.24 45.54
CA ALA A 171 -6.81 0.18 46.20
C ALA A 171 -7.95 -0.26 45.24
N PRO A 172 -9.01 -0.92 45.76
CA PRO A 172 -10.08 -1.49 44.95
C PRO A 172 -10.69 -0.42 44.03
N ARG A 173 -10.49 -0.64 42.72
CA ARG A 173 -10.95 0.25 41.66
C ARG A 173 -12.49 0.28 41.67
N PRO A 174 -13.14 1.46 41.71
CA PRO A 174 -14.59 1.54 41.65
C PRO A 174 -15.09 0.92 40.35
N GLU A 175 -16.07 0.03 40.46
CA GLU A 175 -16.68 -0.68 39.34
C GLU A 175 -17.29 0.33 38.35
N VAL A 176 -16.55 0.61 37.27
CA VAL A 176 -17.09 1.40 36.17
C VAL A 176 -18.03 0.48 35.39
N PRO A 177 -19.33 0.81 35.26
CA PRO A 177 -20.27 -0.01 34.51
C PRO A 177 -19.76 -0.19 33.09
N VAL A 178 -19.52 -1.45 32.72
CA VAL A 178 -19.07 -1.84 31.39
C VAL A 178 -20.22 -1.54 30.42
N VAL A 179 -20.17 -0.36 29.82
CA VAL A 179 -21.06 0.00 28.72
C VAL A 179 -20.71 -0.90 27.54
N LEU A 180 -21.44 -2.01 27.41
CA LEU A 180 -21.37 -2.92 26.28
C LEU A 180 -21.63 -2.11 25.01
N ARG A 181 -20.55 -1.82 24.27
CA ARG A 181 -20.69 -1.20 22.96
C ARG A 181 -21.53 -2.14 22.10
N PRO A 182 -22.58 -1.63 21.41
CA PRO A 182 -23.39 -2.47 20.54
C PRO A 182 -22.46 -3.20 19.55
N PRO A 183 -22.68 -4.50 19.32
CA PRO A 183 -21.83 -5.29 18.45
C PRO A 183 -21.78 -4.60 17.09
N THR A 184 -20.60 -4.10 16.72
CA THR A 184 -20.38 -3.55 15.38
C THR A 184 -20.77 -4.66 14.39
N THR A 185 -21.75 -4.40 13.53
CA THR A 185 -22.17 -5.32 12.47
C THR A 185 -20.92 -5.92 11.82
N ARG A 186 -20.74 -7.24 11.93
CA ARG A 186 -19.56 -7.95 11.44
C ARG A 186 -19.44 -7.68 9.93
N VAL A 187 -18.60 -6.73 9.56
CA VAL A 187 -18.30 -6.44 8.17
C VAL A 187 -17.42 -7.59 7.73
N GLY A 188 -17.99 -8.55 7.00
CA GLY A 188 -17.24 -9.68 6.45
C GLY A 188 -16.04 -9.22 5.62
N PRO A 189 -15.18 -10.16 5.17
CA PRO A 189 -13.94 -9.82 4.49
C PRO A 189 -14.22 -8.90 3.30
N LYS A 190 -13.48 -7.79 3.22
CA LYS A 190 -13.60 -6.83 2.13
C LYS A 190 -13.34 -7.54 0.80
N LEU A 191 -14.40 -7.79 0.04
CA LEU A 191 -14.31 -8.45 -1.25
C LEU A 191 -13.49 -7.57 -2.19
N THR A 192 -12.31 -8.06 -2.57
CA THR A 192 -11.44 -7.33 -3.50
C THR A 192 -11.89 -7.61 -4.93
N GLY A 193 -12.11 -6.56 -5.72
CA GLY A 193 -12.47 -6.64 -7.14
C GLY A 193 -11.28 -6.46 -8.10
N PHE A 194 -11.55 -6.45 -9.40
CA PHE A 194 -10.54 -6.08 -10.40
C PHE A 194 -10.18 -4.59 -10.30
N PRO A 195 -8.94 -4.20 -10.66
CA PRO A 195 -8.62 -2.80 -10.89
C PRO A 195 -9.51 -2.24 -12.00
N ALA A 196 -10.34 -1.27 -11.67
CA ALA A 196 -11.00 -0.43 -12.65
C ALA A 196 -9.99 0.55 -13.25
N ARG A 197 -9.88 0.61 -14.59
CA ARG A 197 -9.15 1.70 -15.25
C ARG A 197 -9.98 2.97 -15.10
N ARG A 198 -9.31 4.09 -14.76
CA ARG A 198 -9.94 5.41 -14.77
C ARG A 198 -10.29 5.80 -16.21
N ALA A 199 -11.39 6.53 -16.37
CA ALA A 199 -11.83 7.07 -17.65
C ALA A 199 -10.74 8.00 -18.27
N PRO A 200 -10.64 8.06 -19.61
CA PRO A 200 -9.53 8.73 -20.30
C PRO A 200 -9.46 10.24 -20.01
N ASP A 201 -10.60 10.90 -19.89
CA ASP A 201 -10.78 12.29 -19.45
C ASP A 201 -10.16 12.55 -18.07
N VAL A 202 -10.36 11.63 -17.12
CA VAL A 202 -9.79 11.74 -15.77
C VAL A 202 -8.26 11.65 -15.82
N ASN A 203 -7.72 10.80 -16.70
CA ASN A 203 -6.26 10.66 -16.87
C ASN A 203 -5.67 11.89 -17.53
N GLU A 204 -6.36 12.46 -18.52
CA GLU A 204 -5.94 13.69 -19.21
C GLU A 204 -5.95 14.89 -18.26
N LYS A 205 -7.02 15.07 -17.48
CA LYS A 205 -7.07 16.09 -16.42
C LYS A 205 -5.90 15.94 -15.44
N GLN A 206 -5.57 14.71 -15.03
CA GLN A 206 -4.41 14.45 -14.16
C GLN A 206 -3.06 14.70 -14.84
N ARG A 207 -2.97 14.59 -16.16
CA ARG A 207 -1.77 14.94 -16.93
C ARG A 207 -1.58 16.46 -16.91
N LEU A 208 -2.62 17.23 -17.23
CA LEU A 208 -2.59 18.69 -17.20
C LEU A 208 -2.27 19.24 -15.81
N ILE A 209 -2.87 18.70 -14.75
CA ILE A 209 -2.56 19.10 -13.36
C ILE A 209 -1.07 18.84 -13.04
N ARG A 210 -0.51 17.72 -13.53
CA ARG A 210 0.91 17.39 -13.34
C ARG A 210 1.82 18.39 -14.05
N GLU A 211 1.52 18.71 -15.30
CA GLU A 211 2.29 19.67 -16.08
C GLU A 211 2.26 21.06 -15.46
N HIS A 212 1.08 21.53 -15.03
CA HIS A 212 0.97 22.82 -14.35
C HIS A 212 1.70 22.85 -13.01
N LEU A 213 1.70 21.74 -12.24
CA LEU A 213 2.47 21.67 -11.00
C LEU A 213 3.97 21.71 -11.26
N THR A 214 4.46 20.98 -12.26
CA THR A 214 5.87 21.05 -12.66
C THR A 214 6.24 22.48 -13.06
N ARG A 215 5.38 23.17 -13.85
CA ARG A 215 5.58 24.57 -14.24
C ARG A 215 5.69 25.51 -13.04
N LEU A 216 4.77 25.41 -12.07
CA LEU A 216 4.79 26.26 -10.87
C LEU A 216 5.95 25.96 -9.93
N CYS A 217 6.38 24.69 -9.86
CA CYS A 217 7.52 24.29 -9.04
C CYS A 217 8.89 24.55 -9.71
N GLY A 218 8.94 24.74 -11.03
CA GLY A 218 10.18 24.87 -11.79
C GLY A 218 10.97 23.55 -11.91
N ASP A 219 11.90 23.52 -12.87
CA ASP A 219 12.70 22.33 -13.20
C ASP A 219 13.84 22.06 -12.20
N GLY A 220 14.26 23.06 -11.42
CA GLY A 220 15.39 23.01 -10.48
C GLY A 220 15.07 22.44 -9.09
N GLY A 221 13.87 21.89 -8.90
CA GLY A 221 13.36 21.51 -7.59
C GLY A 221 12.68 22.70 -6.90
N ALA A 222 11.41 22.54 -6.57
CA ALA A 222 10.58 23.60 -6.02
C ALA A 222 11.26 24.35 -4.87
N SER A 223 10.96 25.65 -4.79
CA SER A 223 11.09 26.39 -3.53
C SER A 223 10.16 25.73 -2.51
N PHE A 224 10.71 24.83 -1.69
CA PHE A 224 9.94 24.18 -0.63
C PHE A 224 9.81 25.13 0.55
N ALA A 225 8.61 25.20 1.11
CA ALA A 225 8.42 25.93 2.36
C ALA A 225 9.13 25.19 3.49
N THR A 226 9.86 25.93 4.33
CA THR A 226 10.48 25.36 5.53
C THR A 226 9.41 24.96 6.54
N GLN A 227 9.76 24.06 7.47
CA GLN A 227 8.84 23.67 8.54
C GLN A 227 8.45 24.87 9.43
N GLU A 228 9.35 25.83 9.59
CA GLU A 228 9.11 27.08 10.31
C GLU A 228 8.08 27.96 9.60
N GLN A 229 8.20 28.15 8.28
CA GLN A 229 7.21 28.87 7.49
C GLN A 229 5.82 28.24 7.59
N ALA A 230 5.75 26.90 7.49
CA ALA A 230 4.49 26.18 7.63
C ALA A 230 3.88 26.32 9.03
N SER A 231 4.71 26.38 10.08
CA SER A 231 4.26 26.54 11.47
C SER A 231 3.83 27.97 11.77
N ALA A 232 4.56 28.97 11.24
CA ALA A 232 4.19 30.38 11.32
C ALA A 232 2.85 30.65 10.63
N TYR A 233 2.62 30.02 9.47
CA TYR A 233 1.34 30.08 8.77
C TYR A 233 0.18 29.51 9.62
N ASP A 234 0.40 28.35 10.25
CA ASP A 234 -0.61 27.72 11.11
C ASP A 234 -0.93 28.60 12.34
N ALA A 235 0.07 29.25 12.92
CA ALA A 235 -0.12 30.23 14.00
C ALA A 235 -0.93 31.45 13.52
N ALA A 236 -0.60 32.03 12.37
CA ALA A 236 -1.32 33.16 11.79
C ALA A 236 -2.79 32.81 11.51
N LEU A 237 -3.06 31.60 11.01
CA LEU A 237 -4.41 31.10 10.76
C LEU A 237 -5.25 31.02 12.04
N ARG A 238 -4.65 30.59 13.16
CA ARG A 238 -5.34 30.55 14.46
C ARG A 238 -5.70 31.96 14.98
N THR A 239 -4.91 32.97 14.64
CA THR A 239 -5.18 34.36 15.01
C THR A 239 -6.19 35.06 14.09
N GLY A 240 -6.64 34.41 13.01
CA GLY A 240 -7.53 35.01 12.01
C GLY A 240 -6.85 35.96 11.02
N ASN A 241 -5.52 36.12 11.10
CA ASN A 241 -4.72 37.00 10.24
C ASN A 241 -4.06 36.25 9.06
N ALA A 242 -4.56 35.08 8.67
CA ALA A 242 -3.95 34.30 7.62
C ALA A 242 -4.12 34.95 6.24
N ILE A 243 -3.02 35.45 5.71
CA ILE A 243 -2.80 35.74 4.29
C ILE A 243 -2.66 34.39 3.55
N PRO A 244 -2.94 34.29 2.23
CA PRO A 244 -2.59 33.10 1.45
C PRO A 244 -1.12 32.67 1.66
N SER A 245 -0.89 31.36 1.75
CA SER A 245 0.43 30.78 2.07
C SER A 245 1.54 31.12 1.07
N CYS A 246 1.19 31.31 -0.19
CA CYS A 246 2.09 31.72 -1.26
C CYS A 246 1.29 32.40 -2.39
N THR A 247 1.98 32.86 -3.44
CA THR A 247 1.33 33.29 -4.70
C THR A 247 1.55 32.25 -5.80
N ALA A 248 1.03 32.49 -7.00
CA ALA A 248 1.28 31.60 -8.14
C ALA A 248 2.73 31.74 -8.66
N GLU A 249 3.30 32.93 -8.57
CA GLU A 249 4.66 33.26 -9.01
C GLU A 249 5.70 32.70 -8.03
N GLU A 250 5.41 32.75 -6.73
CA GLU A 250 6.25 32.22 -5.66
C GLU A 250 5.64 30.95 -5.07
N PHE A 251 5.21 30.02 -5.92
CA PHE A 251 4.51 28.83 -5.47
C PHE A 251 5.40 27.92 -4.60
N ARG A 252 4.97 27.65 -3.36
CA ARG A 252 5.71 26.80 -2.42
C ARG A 252 4.87 25.67 -1.84
N VAL A 253 5.54 24.56 -1.52
CA VAL A 253 4.95 23.36 -0.89
C VAL A 253 5.76 22.95 0.33
N CYS A 254 5.09 22.66 1.44
CA CYS A 254 5.71 22.10 2.64
C CYS A 254 5.80 20.57 2.51
N ILE A 255 6.99 20.03 2.23
CA ILE A 255 7.19 18.59 2.07
C ILE A 255 7.38 17.86 3.40
N ASP A 256 8.05 18.48 4.37
CA ASP A 256 8.41 17.79 5.61
C ASP A 256 7.17 17.58 6.52
N GLY A 257 6.17 18.47 6.43
CA GLY A 257 4.89 18.38 7.15
C GLY A 257 3.87 17.36 6.60
N ASN A 258 2.70 17.27 7.24
CA ASN A 258 1.58 16.46 6.74
C ASN A 258 1.13 17.01 5.36
N PRO A 259 0.87 16.17 4.34
CA PRO A 259 0.33 16.64 3.06
C PRO A 259 -0.93 17.51 3.18
N LYS A 260 -1.72 17.32 4.25
CA LYS A 260 -2.92 18.12 4.57
C LYS A 260 -2.68 19.19 5.65
N CYS A 261 -1.43 19.63 5.88
CA CYS A 261 -1.18 20.77 6.77
C CYS A 261 -1.83 22.05 6.23
N ALA A 262 -2.13 23.01 7.11
CA ALA A 262 -2.80 24.26 6.75
C ALA A 262 -2.11 25.00 5.58
N PHE A 263 -0.77 25.05 5.60
CA PHE A 263 0.03 25.64 4.53
C PHE A 263 -0.24 24.99 3.17
N ASN A 264 -0.17 23.66 3.09
CA ASN A 264 -0.40 22.93 1.84
C ASN A 264 -1.86 23.01 1.36
N VAL A 265 -2.82 23.05 2.28
CA VAL A 265 -4.24 23.28 1.95
C VAL A 265 -4.41 24.65 1.29
N SER A 266 -3.80 25.70 1.84
CA SER A 266 -3.79 27.02 1.22
C SER A 266 -3.09 27.01 -0.15
N SER A 267 -1.88 26.42 -0.25
CA SER A 267 -1.15 26.33 -1.53
C SER A 267 -1.95 25.57 -2.60
N ALA A 268 -2.66 24.50 -2.24
CA ALA A 268 -3.52 23.77 -3.17
C ALA A 268 -4.71 24.62 -3.69
N ARG A 269 -5.20 25.59 -2.92
CA ARG A 269 -6.23 26.54 -3.37
C ARG A 269 -5.66 27.53 -4.39
N ILE A 270 -4.48 28.08 -4.11
CA ILE A 270 -3.75 28.96 -5.03
C ILE A 270 -3.45 28.23 -6.34
N PHE A 271 -3.01 26.97 -6.25
CA PHE A 271 -2.81 26.11 -7.40
C PHE A 271 -4.08 25.98 -8.25
N ALA A 272 -5.22 25.63 -7.64
CA ALA A 272 -6.46 25.39 -8.37
C ALA A 272 -6.94 26.64 -9.12
N ARG A 273 -6.77 27.83 -8.51
CA ARG A 273 -7.07 29.12 -9.15
C ARG A 273 -6.13 29.41 -10.32
N SER A 274 -4.81 29.29 -10.09
CA SER A 274 -3.80 29.49 -11.14
C SER A 274 -3.98 28.51 -12.30
N PHE A 275 -4.41 27.27 -12.02
CA PHE A 275 -4.71 26.28 -13.05
C PHE A 275 -5.89 26.69 -13.93
N ALA A 276 -6.99 27.15 -13.33
CA ALA A 276 -8.16 27.62 -14.07
C ALA A 276 -7.81 28.82 -14.96
N GLU A 277 -7.05 29.78 -14.41
CA GLU A 277 -6.62 30.97 -15.13
C GLU A 277 -5.67 30.66 -16.30
N PHE A 278 -4.64 29.85 -16.06
CA PHE A 278 -3.63 29.49 -17.06
C PHE A 278 -4.21 28.70 -18.23
N HIS A 279 -5.19 27.85 -17.97
CA HIS A 279 -5.86 27.07 -19.01
C HIS A 279 -7.12 27.76 -19.58
N HIS A 280 -7.43 29.00 -19.14
CA HIS A 280 -8.62 29.74 -19.53
C HIS A 280 -9.93 28.93 -19.36
N LEU A 281 -10.05 28.23 -18.23
CA LEU A 281 -11.19 27.37 -17.93
C LEU A 281 -12.12 28.05 -16.93
N ASP A 282 -13.39 28.17 -17.31
CA ASP A 282 -14.47 28.60 -16.41
C ASP A 282 -14.92 27.42 -15.53
N LEU A 283 -14.13 27.11 -14.51
CA LEU A 283 -14.37 25.97 -13.63
C LEU A 283 -15.42 26.28 -12.55
N SER A 284 -16.34 25.36 -12.35
CA SER A 284 -17.27 25.38 -11.22
C SER A 284 -16.53 25.19 -9.87
N HIS A 285 -17.19 25.57 -8.78
CA HIS A 285 -16.65 25.38 -7.43
C HIS A 285 -16.31 23.91 -7.12
N SER A 286 -17.15 22.96 -7.55
CA SER A 286 -16.89 21.53 -7.40
C SER A 286 -15.65 21.06 -8.15
N GLU A 287 -15.40 21.60 -9.34
CA GLU A 287 -14.23 21.24 -10.14
C GLU A 287 -12.94 21.80 -9.56
N LEU A 288 -12.98 23.03 -9.03
CA LEU A 288 -11.87 23.62 -8.27
C LEU A 288 -11.54 22.77 -7.04
N GLN A 289 -12.56 22.29 -6.31
CA GLN A 289 -12.37 21.42 -5.15
C GLN A 289 -11.78 20.04 -5.53
N ASP A 290 -12.19 19.47 -6.67
CA ASP A 290 -11.60 18.24 -7.21
C ASP A 290 -10.11 18.44 -7.56
N ILE A 291 -9.75 19.56 -8.22
CA ILE A 291 -8.35 19.89 -8.53
C ILE A 291 -7.54 20.07 -7.23
N HIS A 292 -8.06 20.83 -6.27
CA HIS A 292 -7.47 21.01 -4.95
C HIS A 292 -7.14 19.66 -4.28
N ASN A 293 -8.10 18.73 -4.24
CA ASN A 293 -7.91 17.42 -3.61
C ASN A 293 -6.87 16.55 -4.36
N ARG A 294 -6.82 16.64 -5.70
CA ARG A 294 -5.82 15.96 -6.53
C ARG A 294 -4.41 16.48 -6.25
N VAL A 295 -4.25 17.78 -6.10
CA VAL A 295 -2.95 18.42 -5.80
C VAL A 295 -2.43 18.01 -4.42
N LEU A 296 -3.30 17.95 -3.40
CA LEU A 296 -2.91 17.42 -2.08
C LEU A 296 -2.44 15.96 -2.16
N THR A 297 -3.07 15.15 -3.02
CA THR A 297 -2.63 13.77 -3.29
C THR A 297 -1.27 13.73 -3.98
N MET A 298 -0.99 14.71 -4.84
CA MET A 298 0.33 14.86 -5.45
C MET A 298 1.39 15.29 -4.44
N PHE A 299 1.08 16.16 -3.49
CA PHE A 299 2.01 16.52 -2.41
C PHE A 299 2.41 15.29 -1.57
N LYS A 300 1.45 14.38 -1.28
CA LYS A 300 1.75 13.07 -0.66
C LYS A 300 2.74 12.26 -1.50
N THR A 301 2.60 12.29 -2.83
CA THR A 301 3.51 11.61 -3.76
C THR A 301 4.89 12.26 -3.79
N LEU A 302 4.99 13.59 -3.86
CA LEU A 302 6.25 14.34 -3.81
C LEU A 302 7.01 14.05 -2.52
N LYS A 303 6.33 14.14 -1.36
CA LYS A 303 6.91 13.79 -0.06
C LYS A 303 7.48 12.38 -0.05
N ARG A 304 6.73 11.44 -0.61
CA ARG A 304 7.18 10.04 -0.69
C ARG A 304 8.40 9.87 -1.60
N THR A 305 8.43 10.53 -2.75
CA THR A 305 9.58 10.49 -3.66
C THR A 305 10.83 11.06 -2.99
N ARG A 306 10.71 12.22 -2.32
CA ARG A 306 11.82 12.81 -1.55
C ARG A 306 12.30 11.90 -0.43
N LYS A 307 11.37 11.32 0.34
CA LYS A 307 11.71 10.33 1.38
C LYS A 307 12.44 9.13 0.79
N ALA A 308 12.00 8.64 -0.38
CA ALA A 308 12.66 7.52 -1.06
C ALA A 308 14.07 7.87 -1.55
N GLY A 309 14.31 9.12 -1.95
CA GLY A 309 15.65 9.61 -2.30
C GLY A 309 16.62 9.70 -1.12
N ARG A 310 16.10 9.88 0.11
CA ARG A 310 16.88 9.90 1.37
C ARG A 310 17.16 8.51 1.94
N LEU A 311 16.57 7.44 1.39
CA LEU A 311 16.83 6.07 1.86
C LEU A 311 18.18 5.57 1.34
N SER A 312 18.90 4.79 2.15
CA SER A 312 20.08 4.07 1.67
C SER A 312 19.74 3.16 0.49
N GLU A 313 20.71 2.90 -0.39
CA GLU A 313 20.48 2.09 -1.59
C GLU A 313 19.93 0.70 -1.22
N ASP A 314 20.44 0.08 -0.16
CA ASP A 314 19.92 -1.18 0.38
C ASP A 314 18.44 -1.10 0.80
N ALA A 315 18.03 -0.01 1.46
CA ALA A 315 16.63 0.21 1.83
C ALA A 315 15.75 0.45 0.60
N ARG A 316 16.23 1.21 -0.39
CA ARG A 316 15.53 1.43 -1.67
C ARG A 316 15.35 0.11 -2.43
N MET A 317 16.39 -0.72 -2.47
CA MET A 317 16.35 -2.03 -3.14
C MET A 317 15.40 -2.99 -2.44
N ARG A 318 15.40 -3.04 -1.09
CA ARG A 318 14.40 -3.80 -0.32
C ARG A 318 12.98 -3.32 -0.61
N ALA A 319 12.72 -2.00 -0.61
CA ALA A 319 11.41 -1.45 -0.93
C ALA A 319 10.98 -1.77 -2.38
N LYS A 320 11.91 -1.70 -3.35
CA LYS A 320 11.67 -2.07 -4.75
C LYS A 320 11.36 -3.56 -4.91
N ARG A 321 12.07 -4.45 -4.18
CA ARG A 321 11.78 -5.90 -4.11
C ARG A 321 10.39 -6.13 -3.54
N ALA A 322 10.05 -5.53 -2.39
CA ALA A 322 8.73 -5.63 -1.78
C ALA A 322 7.60 -5.16 -2.74
N LYS A 323 7.78 -4.01 -3.42
CA LYS A 323 6.82 -3.51 -4.41
C LYS A 323 6.64 -4.46 -5.59
N ARG A 324 7.73 -5.08 -6.09
CA ARG A 324 7.66 -6.09 -7.16
C ARG A 324 6.91 -7.34 -6.71
N ARG A 325 7.16 -7.83 -5.49
CA ARG A 325 6.45 -8.97 -4.89
C ARG A 325 4.96 -8.68 -4.76
N TYR A 326 4.59 -7.53 -4.20
CA TYR A 326 3.19 -7.11 -4.07
C TYR A 326 2.51 -7.00 -5.45
N SER A 327 3.15 -6.37 -6.43
CA SER A 327 2.59 -6.26 -7.79
C SER A 327 2.37 -7.64 -8.44
N ARG A 328 3.23 -8.62 -8.16
CA ARG A 328 3.04 -10.00 -8.62
C ARG A 328 1.86 -10.68 -7.94
N LYS A 329 1.74 -10.60 -6.61
CA LYS A 329 0.57 -11.09 -5.87
C LYS A 329 -0.73 -10.50 -6.42
N TYR A 330 -0.72 -9.18 -6.61
CA TYR A 330 -1.85 -8.45 -7.15
C TYR A 330 -2.29 -8.95 -8.53
N LYS A 331 -1.33 -9.12 -9.45
CA LYS A 331 -1.60 -9.66 -10.78
C LYS A 331 -2.09 -11.11 -10.72
N LEU A 332 -1.51 -11.93 -9.83
CA LEU A 332 -1.92 -13.32 -9.64
C LEU A 332 -3.37 -13.42 -9.14
N PHE A 333 -3.73 -12.60 -8.16
CA PHE A 333 -5.12 -12.47 -7.69
C PHE A 333 -6.08 -12.15 -8.85
N GLY A 334 -5.78 -11.09 -9.61
CA GLY A 334 -6.60 -10.70 -10.75
C GLY A 334 -6.75 -11.82 -11.81
N ARG A 335 -5.67 -12.54 -12.13
CA ARG A 335 -5.71 -13.65 -13.09
C ARG A 335 -6.61 -14.80 -12.62
N ARG A 336 -6.56 -15.13 -11.33
CA ARG A 336 -7.39 -16.21 -10.76
C ARG A 336 -8.85 -15.81 -10.72
N LEU A 337 -9.13 -14.56 -10.39
CA LEU A 337 -10.48 -14.01 -10.50
C LEU A 337 -10.98 -14.01 -11.95
N GLU A 338 -10.10 -13.72 -12.92
CA GLU A 338 -10.44 -13.80 -14.34
C GLU A 338 -10.73 -15.24 -14.76
N ALA A 339 -9.95 -16.22 -14.29
CA ALA A 339 -10.22 -17.64 -14.54
C ALA A 339 -11.62 -18.05 -14.05
N CYS A 340 -12.05 -17.58 -12.88
CA CYS A 340 -13.40 -17.82 -12.35
C CYS A 340 -14.48 -17.32 -13.32
N LEU A 341 -14.29 -16.13 -13.89
CA LEU A 341 -15.25 -15.53 -14.82
C LEU A 341 -15.21 -16.12 -16.22
N LEU A 342 -14.15 -16.86 -16.56
CA LEU A 342 -13.96 -17.44 -17.89
C LEU A 342 -14.50 -18.87 -17.99
N HIS A 343 -14.50 -19.64 -16.91
CA HIS A 343 -14.95 -21.04 -16.91
C HIS A 343 -16.18 -21.21 -15.99
N PRO A 344 -17.33 -21.69 -16.50
CA PRO A 344 -18.55 -21.83 -15.70
C PRO A 344 -18.38 -22.64 -14.40
N GLY A 345 -17.68 -23.78 -14.45
CA GLY A 345 -17.41 -24.60 -13.27
C GLY A 345 -16.60 -23.90 -12.16
N LEU A 346 -15.83 -22.85 -12.51
CA LEU A 346 -15.06 -22.07 -11.53
C LEU A 346 -15.84 -20.89 -10.96
N LEU A 347 -17.01 -20.54 -11.49
CA LEU A 347 -17.76 -19.36 -11.07
C LEU A 347 -18.21 -19.46 -9.61
N LYS A 348 -18.60 -20.66 -9.16
CA LYS A 348 -18.98 -20.94 -7.76
C LYS A 348 -17.89 -20.58 -6.75
N HIS A 349 -16.64 -20.56 -7.20
CA HIS A 349 -15.47 -20.29 -6.37
C HIS A 349 -15.10 -18.80 -6.28
N GLN A 350 -15.76 -17.92 -7.03
CA GLN A 350 -15.46 -16.50 -7.10
C GLN A 350 -15.47 -15.84 -5.71
N ARG A 351 -16.48 -16.14 -4.88
CA ARG A 351 -16.61 -15.55 -3.54
C ARG A 351 -15.41 -15.89 -2.66
N MET A 352 -14.94 -17.14 -2.69
CA MET A 352 -13.78 -17.57 -1.92
C MET A 352 -12.48 -16.93 -2.42
N ILE A 353 -12.30 -16.79 -3.73
CA ILE A 353 -11.14 -16.05 -4.29
C ILE A 353 -11.17 -14.58 -3.85
N SER A 354 -12.32 -13.91 -3.95
CA SER A 354 -12.46 -12.52 -3.50
C SER A 354 -12.25 -12.34 -2.00
N ALA A 355 -12.64 -13.31 -1.17
CA ALA A 355 -12.37 -13.31 0.27
C ALA A 355 -10.88 -13.50 0.59
N LEU A 356 -10.17 -14.36 -0.15
CA LEU A 356 -8.72 -14.50 -0.03
C LEU A 356 -7.96 -13.21 -0.39
N GLY A 357 -8.46 -12.44 -1.35
CA GLY A 357 -7.86 -11.19 -1.79
C GLY A 357 -6.40 -11.34 -2.25
N ILE A 358 -5.67 -10.23 -2.21
CA ILE A 358 -4.25 -10.19 -2.64
C ILE A 358 -3.35 -10.89 -1.62
N ASP A 359 -3.68 -10.80 -0.33
CA ASP A 359 -2.84 -11.34 0.75
C ASP A 359 -2.90 -12.86 0.83
N GLY A 360 -4.01 -13.49 0.40
CA GLY A 360 -4.14 -14.95 0.21
C GLY A 360 -3.29 -15.52 -0.93
N MET A 361 -2.73 -14.67 -1.79
CA MET A 361 -1.86 -15.11 -2.87
C MET A 361 -0.46 -15.45 -2.38
N SER A 362 0.16 -16.47 -2.97
CA SER A 362 1.55 -16.80 -2.70
C SER A 362 2.47 -15.69 -3.19
N SER A 363 3.51 -15.41 -2.40
CA SER A 363 4.62 -14.59 -2.87
C SER A 363 5.44 -15.45 -3.82
N ASP A 364 5.86 -14.91 -4.96
CA ASP A 364 6.86 -15.58 -5.79
C ASP A 364 8.23 -14.98 -5.47
N GLU A 365 9.28 -15.78 -5.39
CA GLU A 365 10.67 -15.29 -5.42
C GLU A 365 11.29 -15.67 -6.75
N SER A 366 12.05 -14.76 -7.35
CA SER A 366 12.86 -15.11 -8.51
C SER A 366 14.26 -15.47 -8.08
N ASP A 367 14.94 -16.34 -8.83
CA ASP A 367 16.34 -16.75 -8.59
C ASP A 367 17.28 -15.54 -8.49
N TYR A 368 16.93 -14.43 -9.15
CA TYR A 368 17.68 -13.18 -9.15
C TYR A 368 17.20 -12.13 -8.15
N GLU A 369 16.27 -12.46 -7.24
CA GLU A 369 15.76 -11.44 -6.32
C GLU A 369 16.75 -11.10 -5.20
N GLU A 370 17.69 -11.99 -4.88
CA GLU A 370 18.66 -11.81 -3.79
C GLU A 370 19.96 -11.17 -4.25
N VAL A 371 20.41 -11.47 -5.47
CA VAL A 371 21.64 -10.92 -6.07
C VAL A 371 21.55 -9.39 -6.09
N ARG A 372 22.48 -8.72 -5.38
CA ARG A 372 22.56 -7.25 -5.28
C ARG A 372 22.94 -6.65 -6.64
N ASP A 373 23.88 -7.29 -7.31
CA ASP A 373 24.44 -6.80 -8.55
C ASP A 373 23.67 -7.33 -9.75
N ASN A 374 23.46 -6.45 -10.73
CA ASN A 374 22.91 -6.81 -12.02
C ASN A 374 23.91 -7.69 -12.78
N VAL A 375 24.13 -8.92 -12.33
CA VAL A 375 24.94 -9.87 -13.07
C VAL A 375 24.31 -10.04 -14.46
N PRO A 376 25.09 -10.01 -15.55
CA PRO A 376 24.61 -10.19 -16.92
C PRO A 376 23.87 -11.52 -17.16
N VAL A 377 23.92 -12.45 -16.20
CA VAL A 377 23.15 -13.70 -16.20
C VAL A 377 21.70 -13.46 -15.77
N ARG A 378 21.04 -12.38 -16.22
CA ARG A 378 19.57 -12.42 -16.31
C ARG A 378 19.25 -13.39 -17.43
N THR A 379 19.08 -14.67 -17.10
CA THR A 379 18.57 -15.64 -18.07
C THR A 379 17.30 -15.06 -18.69
N ARG A 380 17.13 -15.26 -20.00
CA ARG A 380 15.97 -14.75 -20.75
C ARG A 380 14.63 -15.20 -20.13
N ALA A 381 14.65 -16.26 -19.31
CA ALA A 381 13.52 -16.81 -18.59
C ALA A 381 13.83 -16.99 -17.08
N PRO A 382 13.67 -15.94 -16.25
CA PRO A 382 13.84 -16.09 -14.81
C PRO A 382 12.87 -17.14 -14.26
N ARG A 383 13.39 -18.06 -13.44
CA ARG A 383 12.57 -19.01 -12.69
C ARG A 383 11.94 -18.30 -11.49
N TYR A 384 10.76 -18.74 -11.13
CA TYR A 384 10.02 -18.21 -9.99
C TYR A 384 9.62 -19.36 -9.07
N TYR A 385 10.07 -19.32 -7.82
CA TYR A 385 9.67 -20.28 -6.80
C TYR A 385 8.46 -19.75 -6.04
N VAL A 386 7.48 -20.63 -5.82
CA VAL A 386 6.28 -20.30 -5.05
C VAL A 386 6.61 -20.33 -3.56
N LEU A 387 6.50 -19.19 -2.88
CA LEU A 387 6.50 -19.14 -1.42
C LEU A 387 5.07 -19.26 -0.89
N ARG A 388 4.80 -20.33 -0.14
CA ARG A 388 3.48 -20.55 0.47
C ARG A 388 3.36 -19.75 1.78
N PRO A 389 2.30 -18.97 2.02
CA PRO A 389 2.08 -18.36 3.33
C PRO A 389 2.01 -19.44 4.42
N LYS A 390 2.62 -19.19 5.58
CA LYS A 390 2.70 -20.17 6.70
C LYS A 390 1.34 -20.61 7.22
N TRP A 391 0.35 -19.73 7.14
CA TRP A 391 -1.00 -19.95 7.63
C TRP A 391 -1.88 -20.77 6.71
N ARG A 392 -1.49 -20.94 5.43
CA ARG A 392 -2.39 -21.38 4.37
C ARG A 392 -2.35 -22.90 4.21
N ASN A 393 -3.51 -23.54 4.33
CA ASN A 393 -3.65 -24.98 4.17
C ASN A 393 -3.08 -25.48 2.80
N PRO A 394 -2.37 -26.62 2.76
CA PRO A 394 -1.84 -27.18 1.50
C PRO A 394 -2.91 -27.47 0.45
N SER A 395 -4.09 -27.95 0.85
CA SER A 395 -5.22 -28.25 -0.06
C SER A 395 -5.68 -26.99 -0.80
N LEU A 396 -5.72 -25.85 -0.11
CA LEU A 396 -6.01 -24.56 -0.72
C LEU A 396 -4.95 -24.16 -1.76
N SER A 397 -3.69 -24.55 -1.58
CA SER A 397 -2.63 -24.27 -2.58
C SER A 397 -2.82 -25.08 -3.85
N ALA A 398 -3.14 -26.37 -3.74
CA ALA A 398 -3.46 -27.23 -4.89
C ALA A 398 -4.72 -26.73 -5.62
N TRP A 399 -5.77 -26.39 -4.87
CA TRP A 399 -6.99 -25.80 -5.41
C TRP A 399 -6.72 -24.50 -6.20
N LEU A 400 -5.84 -23.62 -5.70
CA LEU A 400 -5.44 -22.39 -6.39
C LEU A 400 -4.65 -22.63 -7.70
N GLN A 401 -3.93 -23.75 -7.83
CA GLN A 401 -3.16 -24.08 -9.04
C GLN A 401 -4.07 -24.37 -10.24
N THR A 402 -5.24 -24.97 -10.01
CA THR A 402 -6.25 -25.21 -11.06
C THR A 402 -6.64 -23.91 -11.77
N PHE A 403 -6.84 -22.81 -11.03
CA PHE A 403 -7.14 -21.49 -11.61
C PHE A 403 -5.99 -20.97 -12.49
N ASP A 404 -4.74 -21.20 -12.06
CA ASP A 404 -3.55 -20.81 -12.82
C ASP A 404 -3.45 -21.59 -14.15
N SER A 405 -3.80 -22.88 -14.13
CA SER A 405 -3.89 -23.73 -15.33
C SER A 405 -4.99 -23.27 -16.29
N VAL A 406 -6.23 -23.08 -15.79
CA VAL A 406 -7.36 -22.61 -16.60
C VAL A 406 -7.08 -21.24 -17.21
N TYR A 407 -6.50 -20.31 -16.45
CA TYR A 407 -6.10 -19.01 -16.99
C TYR A 407 -5.07 -19.15 -18.13
N SER A 408 -4.07 -20.01 -17.94
CA SER A 408 -2.99 -20.22 -18.91
C SER A 408 -3.51 -20.84 -20.22
N ILE A 409 -4.39 -21.84 -20.12
CA ILE A 409 -5.09 -22.45 -21.26
C ILE A 409 -5.92 -21.41 -22.00
N ASN A 410 -6.82 -20.71 -21.28
CA ASN A 410 -7.68 -19.70 -21.89
C ASN A 410 -6.91 -18.58 -22.58
N ARG A 411 -5.77 -18.17 -22.00
CA ARG A 411 -4.90 -17.16 -22.59
C ARG A 411 -4.23 -17.67 -23.88
N ARG A 412 -3.84 -18.94 -23.93
CA ARG A 412 -3.27 -19.57 -25.13
C ARG A 412 -4.27 -19.58 -26.27
N ILE A 413 -5.51 -20.01 -26.00
CA ILE A 413 -6.60 -20.13 -26.98
C ILE A 413 -7.00 -18.75 -27.53
N LYS A 414 -7.16 -17.73 -26.68
CA LYS A 414 -7.75 -16.44 -27.08
C LYS A 414 -6.89 -15.55 -27.99
N MET A 415 -5.77 -16.05 -28.55
CA MET A 415 -4.83 -15.35 -29.45
C MET A 415 -4.40 -13.92 -29.04
N LYS A 416 -4.71 -13.45 -27.83
CA LYS A 416 -4.25 -12.18 -27.27
C LYS A 416 -2.78 -12.34 -26.85
N ARG A 417 -1.90 -12.39 -27.86
CA ARG A 417 -0.44 -12.50 -27.74
C ARG A 417 0.22 -11.23 -27.21
N ARG A 418 -0.53 -10.14 -27.01
CA ARG A 418 0.00 -8.89 -26.44
C ARG A 418 0.31 -9.06 -24.95
N GLY A 419 1.51 -8.61 -24.56
CA GLY A 419 2.01 -8.63 -23.18
C GLY A 419 2.72 -9.93 -22.80
N ALA A 420 3.51 -9.89 -21.72
CA ALA A 420 4.32 -11.03 -21.27
C ALA A 420 3.46 -12.24 -20.90
N TYR A 421 3.83 -13.44 -21.35
CA TYR A 421 3.19 -14.70 -20.96
C TYR A 421 3.18 -14.90 -19.43
N PRO A 422 2.25 -15.70 -18.88
CA PRO A 422 2.30 -16.06 -17.46
C PRO A 422 3.67 -16.69 -17.19
N ARG A 423 4.30 -16.25 -16.11
CA ARG A 423 5.63 -16.76 -15.72
C ARG A 423 5.46 -18.20 -15.25
N LEU A 424 6.39 -19.07 -15.63
CA LEU A 424 6.46 -20.42 -15.08
C LEU A 424 6.80 -20.31 -13.59
N ARG A 425 5.98 -20.96 -12.76
CA ARG A 425 6.11 -20.98 -11.31
C ARG A 425 6.43 -22.41 -10.91
N TYR A 426 7.55 -22.58 -10.22
CA TYR A 426 8.01 -23.86 -9.72
C TYR A 426 7.54 -24.01 -8.28
N ASP A 427 6.74 -25.05 -8.06
CA ASP A 427 6.44 -25.52 -6.73
C ASP A 427 7.48 -26.60 -6.39
N ASN A 428 8.33 -26.32 -5.41
CA ASN A 428 9.31 -27.30 -4.97
C ASN A 428 8.61 -28.27 -4.02
N THR A 429 8.18 -29.41 -4.56
CA THR A 429 7.50 -30.46 -3.78
C THR A 429 8.43 -31.10 -2.75
N ALA A 430 9.73 -31.17 -3.04
CA ALA A 430 10.74 -31.72 -2.12
C ALA A 430 11.05 -30.77 -0.95
N SER A 431 10.97 -29.46 -1.16
CA SER A 431 11.21 -28.45 -0.13
C SER A 431 10.26 -27.27 -0.28
N VAL A 432 9.11 -27.38 0.40
CA VAL A 432 8.08 -26.34 0.39
C VAL A 432 8.61 -25.10 1.10
N ARG A 433 8.96 -24.08 0.31
CA ARG A 433 9.41 -22.79 0.84
C ARG A 433 8.21 -22.03 1.43
N LYS A 434 8.28 -21.74 2.73
CA LYS A 434 7.27 -20.92 3.42
C LYS A 434 7.68 -19.44 3.37
N SER A 435 6.71 -18.54 3.17
CA SER A 435 6.95 -17.09 3.19
C SER A 435 7.26 -16.61 4.60
N SER A 436 8.21 -15.68 4.73
CA SER A 436 8.52 -15.00 6.00
C SER A 436 7.50 -13.93 6.39
N ASN A 437 6.58 -13.55 5.49
CA ASN A 437 5.58 -12.52 5.77
C ASN A 437 4.58 -13.03 6.83
N PRO A 438 4.44 -12.34 7.98
CA PRO A 438 3.52 -12.73 9.05
C PRO A 438 2.05 -12.41 8.73
N SER A 439 1.75 -11.65 7.67
CA SER A 439 0.39 -11.25 7.30
C SER A 439 -0.47 -12.47 6.95
N PHE A 440 -1.71 -12.47 7.42
CA PHE A 440 -2.71 -13.48 7.10
C PHE A 440 -4.06 -12.81 6.79
N VAL A 441 -4.93 -13.56 6.13
CA VAL A 441 -6.29 -13.13 5.82
C VAL A 441 -7.21 -13.57 6.95
N THR A 442 -8.01 -12.67 7.47
CA THR A 442 -8.99 -12.94 8.54
C THR A 442 -10.31 -13.43 7.96
N GLU A 443 -11.14 -14.07 8.79
CA GLU A 443 -12.53 -14.41 8.46
C GLU A 443 -12.69 -15.38 7.28
N LEU A 444 -11.72 -16.27 7.08
CA LEU A 444 -11.85 -17.40 6.15
C LEU A 444 -12.47 -18.63 6.84
N PRO A 445 -12.99 -19.60 6.06
CA PRO A 445 -13.30 -20.95 6.53
C PRO A 445 -12.16 -21.56 7.35
N ILE A 446 -12.48 -22.27 8.44
CA ILE A 446 -11.47 -22.85 9.34
C ILE A 446 -10.47 -23.76 8.60
N ASN A 447 -10.95 -24.52 7.62
CA ASN A 447 -10.14 -25.43 6.82
C ASN A 447 -9.25 -24.73 5.78
N ALA A 448 -9.36 -23.41 5.60
CA ALA A 448 -8.42 -22.61 4.80
C ALA A 448 -7.08 -22.40 5.51
N TYR A 449 -7.06 -22.56 6.85
CA TYR A 449 -5.88 -22.38 7.68
C TYR A 449 -5.15 -23.72 7.89
N GLU A 450 -3.83 -23.64 8.07
CA GLU A 450 -3.01 -24.79 8.49
C GLU A 450 -3.19 -25.02 9.99
N GLY A 451 -3.57 -26.24 10.38
CA GLY A 451 -3.96 -26.58 11.76
C GLY A 451 -2.90 -26.22 12.79
N ASP A 452 -1.64 -26.62 12.55
CA ASP A 452 -0.52 -26.32 13.45
C ASP A 452 -0.30 -24.81 13.62
N TRP A 453 -0.44 -24.05 12.54
CA TRP A 453 -0.29 -22.59 12.59
C TRP A 453 -1.43 -21.93 13.37
N LEU A 454 -2.66 -22.45 13.23
CA LEU A 454 -3.83 -21.96 13.93
C LEU A 454 -3.74 -22.26 15.44
N ASN A 455 -3.37 -23.50 15.79
CA ASN A 455 -3.22 -23.96 17.17
C ASN A 455 -2.11 -23.25 17.94
N ALA A 456 -1.07 -22.76 17.24
CA ALA A 456 0.01 -22.01 17.85
C ALA A 456 -0.36 -20.57 18.27
N ARG A 457 -1.58 -20.10 17.98
CA ARG A 457 -2.02 -18.73 18.30
C ARG A 457 -2.91 -18.70 19.56
N ILE A 458 -2.63 -17.75 20.43
CA ILE A 458 -3.31 -17.60 21.73
C ILE A 458 -4.72 -16.98 21.58
N ASP A 459 -4.93 -16.11 20.58
CA ASP A 459 -6.18 -15.34 20.39
C ASP A 459 -6.81 -15.57 19.00
N VAL A 460 -7.02 -16.82 18.60
CA VAL A 460 -7.54 -17.18 17.27
C VAL A 460 -8.90 -16.52 16.99
N ASP A 461 -9.83 -16.56 17.95
CA ASP A 461 -11.19 -16.06 17.78
C ASP A 461 -11.27 -14.53 17.64
N PHE A 462 -10.29 -13.80 18.15
CA PHE A 462 -10.25 -12.33 18.07
C PHE A 462 -9.40 -11.83 16.90
N THR A 463 -8.29 -12.52 16.62
CA THR A 463 -7.32 -12.08 15.61
C THR A 463 -7.57 -12.67 14.24
N VAL A 464 -7.84 -13.97 14.15
CA VAL A 464 -8.06 -14.70 12.89
C VAL A 464 -9.54 -14.71 12.53
N LYS A 465 -10.41 -14.92 13.54
CA LYS A 465 -11.86 -15.02 13.40
C LYS A 465 -12.28 -16.07 12.35
N PRO A 466 -11.79 -17.32 12.41
CA PRO A 466 -12.16 -18.32 11.42
C PRO A 466 -13.67 -18.56 11.42
N THR A 467 -14.24 -18.75 10.24
CA THR A 467 -15.65 -19.13 10.10
C THR A 467 -15.77 -20.63 10.32
N ALA A 468 -16.77 -21.06 11.09
CA ALA A 468 -17.00 -22.48 11.39
C ALA A 468 -17.40 -23.29 10.14
N GLU A 469 -17.96 -22.64 9.13
CA GLU A 469 -18.29 -23.25 7.85
C GLU A 469 -17.02 -23.70 7.12
N GLU A 470 -16.94 -24.99 6.82
CA GLU A 470 -15.89 -25.54 5.96
C GLU A 470 -16.18 -25.28 4.49
N TYR A 471 -15.13 -24.99 3.74
CA TYR A 471 -15.24 -24.76 2.30
C TYR A 471 -14.66 -25.94 1.50
N SER A 472 -15.39 -26.41 0.50
CA SER A 472 -14.89 -27.49 -0.36
C SER A 472 -13.80 -26.98 -1.31
N PHE A 473 -12.55 -27.41 -1.07
CA PHE A 473 -11.39 -27.14 -1.94
C PHE A 473 -11.24 -28.18 -3.06
N THR A 474 -12.34 -28.75 -3.54
CA THR A 474 -12.38 -29.62 -4.71
C THR A 474 -12.89 -28.87 -5.93
N HIS A 475 -12.49 -29.33 -7.11
CA HIS A 475 -13.02 -28.86 -8.39
C HIS A 475 -13.92 -29.95 -8.96
N ASP A 476 -14.86 -29.56 -9.80
CA ASP A 476 -15.70 -30.51 -10.53
C ASP A 476 -14.87 -31.23 -11.60
N ASP A 477 -15.24 -32.49 -11.91
CA ASP A 477 -14.51 -33.34 -12.86
C ASP A 477 -14.43 -32.73 -14.27
N ASP A 478 -15.39 -31.86 -14.63
CA ASP A 478 -15.40 -31.14 -15.89
C ASP A 478 -14.18 -30.23 -16.06
N ILE A 479 -13.76 -29.53 -15.00
CA ILE A 479 -12.57 -28.66 -14.99
C ILE A 479 -11.30 -29.50 -15.08
N VAL A 480 -11.26 -30.62 -14.35
CA VAL A 480 -10.11 -31.52 -14.37
C VAL A 480 -9.92 -32.09 -15.77
N ARG A 481 -11.01 -32.58 -16.38
CA ARG A 481 -11.02 -33.06 -17.77
C ARG A 481 -10.65 -31.95 -18.75
N TYR A 482 -11.21 -30.75 -18.58
CA TYR A 482 -10.86 -29.59 -19.42
C TYR A 482 -9.37 -29.27 -19.38
N ILE A 483 -8.74 -29.28 -18.19
CA ILE A 483 -7.29 -29.06 -18.07
C ILE A 483 -6.52 -30.21 -18.73
N HIS A 484 -6.92 -31.45 -18.46
CA HIS A 484 -6.27 -32.64 -19.00
C HIS A 484 -6.29 -32.64 -20.53
N ASP A 485 -7.45 -32.44 -21.15
CA ASP A 485 -7.63 -32.46 -22.60
C ASP A 485 -6.77 -31.39 -23.29
N GLN A 486 -6.67 -30.20 -22.67
CA GLN A 486 -5.90 -29.07 -23.22
C GLN A 486 -4.39 -29.20 -23.01
N VAL A 487 -3.96 -30.04 -22.06
CA VAL A 487 -2.53 -30.33 -21.81
C VAL A 487 -2.06 -31.50 -22.68
N VAL A 488 -2.86 -32.56 -22.78
CA VAL A 488 -2.51 -33.79 -23.51
C VAL A 488 -2.72 -33.64 -25.02
N ASN A 489 -3.81 -33.01 -25.44
CA ASN A 489 -4.17 -32.87 -26.85
C ASN A 489 -4.20 -31.39 -27.28
N PRO A 490 -3.03 -30.71 -27.37
CA PRO A 490 -2.99 -29.30 -27.71
C PRO A 490 -3.49 -28.99 -29.14
N GLU A 491 -3.56 -30.00 -30.01
CA GLU A 491 -3.95 -29.85 -31.43
C GLU A 491 -5.45 -29.55 -31.64
N HIS A 492 -6.32 -29.93 -30.70
CA HIS A 492 -7.77 -29.71 -30.84
C HIS A 492 -8.25 -28.31 -30.41
N GLY A 493 -7.34 -27.42 -30.00
CA GLY A 493 -7.66 -26.09 -29.47
C GLY A 493 -7.23 -24.91 -30.34
N LEU A 494 -6.75 -25.15 -31.57
CA LEU A 494 -6.32 -24.12 -32.52
C LEU A 494 -7.36 -23.82 -33.59
#